data_AF-A0A4R7SU47-F1
#
_entry.id   AF-A0A4R7SU47-F1
#
_cell.length_a   1.000
_cell.length_b   1.000
_cell.length_c   1.000
_cell.angle_alpha   90.00
_cell.angle_beta   90.00
_cell.angle_gamma   90.00
#
_symmetry.space_group_name_H-M   'P 1'
#
loop_
_entity.id
_entity.type
_entity.pdbx_description
1 polymer ?
#
loop_
_entity_poly.entity_id
_entity_poly.type
_entity_poly.pdbx_seq_one_letter_code
_entity_poly.pdbx_strand_id
1 'polypeptide(L)'
;MPAKKKPSDKPLTGAALIKETCRRIRVARSYWDAHNNRACRGEREKALALYETLTEAEKDKIPQVLRVWLRYRSEKYFGDDRTPPGG
;
A
#
# COMPACT_ATOMS: atom_id res chain seq x y z
N MET A 1 16.87 -18.00 12.39
CA MET A 1 16.81 -18.40 10.96
C MET A 1 16.44 -17.19 10.10
N PRO A 2 17.37 -16.52 9.40
CA PRO A 2 16.97 -15.49 8.44
C PRO A 2 16.41 -16.18 7.19
N ALA A 3 15.11 -16.01 6.94
CA ALA A 3 14.46 -16.54 5.75
C ALA A 3 15.11 -15.93 4.49
N LYS A 4 15.74 -16.77 3.67
CA LYS A 4 16.30 -16.40 2.36
C LYS A 4 15.19 -15.84 1.47
N LYS A 5 15.14 -14.52 1.28
CA LYS A 5 14.29 -13.89 0.27
C LYS A 5 14.98 -14.02 -1.08
N LYS A 6 14.52 -14.96 -1.91
CA LYS A 6 14.85 -14.94 -3.35
C LYS A 6 13.94 -13.89 -4.00
N PRO A 7 14.46 -12.83 -4.62
CA PRO A 7 13.65 -11.99 -5.49
C PRO A 7 13.21 -12.88 -6.65
N SER A 8 11.92 -13.22 -6.68
CA SER A 8 11.34 -13.90 -7.82
C SER A 8 10.74 -12.81 -8.68
N ASP A 9 11.32 -12.57 -9.86
CA ASP A 9 10.84 -11.67 -10.93
C ASP A 9 9.47 -12.07 -11.51
N LYS A 10 8.77 -13.02 -10.87
CA LYS A 10 7.45 -13.46 -11.32
C LYS A 10 6.41 -12.44 -10.86
N PRO A 11 5.47 -12.05 -11.73
CA PRO A 11 4.35 -11.22 -11.31
C PRO A 11 3.62 -11.91 -10.16
N LEU A 12 3.37 -11.14 -9.09
CA LEU A 12 2.61 -11.63 -7.94
C LEU A 12 1.16 -11.85 -8.39
N THR A 13 0.62 -13.04 -8.12
CA THR A 13 -0.76 -13.39 -8.49
C THR A 13 -1.54 -13.96 -7.30
N GLY A 14 -2.86 -13.84 -7.35
CA GLY A 14 -3.77 -14.44 -6.39
C GLY A 14 -3.45 -14.09 -4.94
N ALA A 15 -3.33 -15.12 -4.09
CA ALA A 15 -3.07 -14.96 -2.66
C ALA A 15 -1.73 -14.27 -2.36
N ALA A 16 -0.71 -14.39 -3.22
CA ALA A 16 0.58 -13.73 -3.03
C ALA A 16 0.46 -12.22 -3.24
N LEU A 17 -0.30 -11.81 -4.26
CA LEU A 17 -0.60 -10.41 -4.55
C LEU A 17 -1.37 -9.77 -3.38
N ILE A 18 -2.43 -10.42 -2.91
CA ILE A 18 -3.23 -9.94 -1.76
C ILE A 18 -2.35 -9.75 -0.52
N LYS A 19 -1.49 -10.73 -0.20
CA LYS A 19 -0.59 -10.67 0.96
C LYS A 19 0.40 -9.52 0.84
N GLU A 20 0.99 -9.31 -0.33
CA GLU A 20 1.92 -8.21 -0.56
C GLU A 20 1.21 -6.85 -0.49
N THR A 21 0.02 -6.71 -1.08
CA THR A 21 -0.80 -5.49 -0.95
C THR A 21 -1.08 -5.19 0.52
N CYS A 22 -1.53 -6.17 1.31
CA CYS A 22 -1.75 -5.99 2.74
C CYS A 22 -0.46 -5.58 3.49
N ARG A 23 0.68 -6.20 3.14
CA ARG A 23 1.98 -5.88 3.74
C ARG A 23 2.37 -4.43 3.45
N ARG A 24 2.27 -3.99 2.19
CA ARG A 24 2.60 -2.62 1.76
C ARG A 24 1.72 -1.59 2.46
N ILE A 25 0.41 -1.83 2.58
CA ILE A 25 -0.48 -0.92 3.33
C ILE A 25 -0.05 -0.82 4.80
N ARG A 26 0.29 -1.93 5.46
CA ARG A 26 0.76 -1.89 6.87
C ARG A 26 2.08 -1.13 7.01
N VAL A 27 3.01 -1.30 6.08
CA VAL A 27 4.27 -0.55 6.07
C VAL A 27 4.01 0.95 5.87
N ALA A 28 3.18 1.32 4.91
CA ALA A 28 2.78 2.72 4.71
C ALA A 28 2.16 3.33 5.98
N ARG A 29 1.24 2.60 6.64
CA ARG A 29 0.68 2.98 7.93
C ARG A 29 1.72 3.16 9.02
N SER A 30 2.69 2.24 9.13
CA SER A 30 3.75 2.37 10.12
C SER A 30 4.60 3.63 9.91
N TYR A 31 4.84 4.03 8.66
CA TYR A 31 5.54 5.29 8.36
C TYR A 31 4.66 6.51 8.64
N TRP A 32 3.35 6.41 8.41
CA TRP A 32 2.40 7.46 8.78
C TRP A 32 2.36 7.68 10.30
N ASP A 33 2.26 6.59 11.07
CA ASP A 33 2.27 6.63 12.54
C ASP A 33 3.60 7.21 13.06
N ALA A 34 4.72 6.92 12.38
CA ALA A 34 6.04 7.48 12.66
C ALA A 34 6.25 8.91 12.10
N HIS A 35 5.23 9.53 11.52
CA HIS A 35 5.31 10.85 10.86
C HIS A 35 6.35 10.96 9.74
N ASN A 36 6.82 9.84 9.20
CA ASN A 36 7.72 9.78 8.06
C ASN A 36 6.92 9.83 6.74
N ASN A 37 6.40 11.03 6.45
CA ASN A 37 5.48 11.25 5.34
C ASN A 37 6.08 10.94 3.96
N ARG A 38 7.39 11.17 3.78
CA ARG A 38 8.09 10.84 2.52
C ARG A 38 8.08 9.34 2.26
N ALA A 39 8.45 8.52 3.26
CA ALA A 39 8.43 7.06 3.12
C ALA A 39 7.00 6.53 3.03
N CYS A 40 6.06 7.10 3.78
CA CYS A 40 4.64 6.76 3.70
C CYS A 40 4.08 6.95 2.29
N ARG A 41 4.37 8.08 1.63
CA ARG A 41 3.92 8.35 0.25
C ARG A 41 4.41 7.28 -0.72
N GLY A 42 5.71 6.96 -0.69
CA GLY A 42 6.28 5.97 -1.61
C GLY A 42 5.73 4.54 -1.38
N GLU A 43 5.47 4.14 -0.15
CA GLU A 43 4.84 2.84 0.12
C GLU A 43 3.34 2.82 -0.18
N ARG A 44 2.64 3.95 -0.01
CA ARG A 44 1.25 4.13 -0.43
C ARG A 44 1.11 3.96 -1.94
N GLU A 45 1.94 4.61 -2.75
CA GLU A 45 1.90 4.46 -4.21
C GLU A 45 2.08 3.00 -4.64
N LYS A 46 3.08 2.31 -4.08
CA LYS A 46 3.28 0.88 -4.35
C LYS A 46 2.09 0.03 -3.94
N ALA A 47 1.47 0.35 -2.78
CA ALA A 47 0.27 -0.34 -2.32
C ALA A 47 -0.92 -0.11 -3.25
N LEU A 48 -1.11 1.12 -3.75
CA LEU A 48 -2.16 1.47 -4.70
C LEU A 48 -1.97 0.77 -6.04
N ALA A 49 -0.75 0.79 -6.60
CA ALA A 49 -0.45 0.10 -7.84
C ALA A 49 -0.78 -1.39 -7.77
N LEU A 50 -0.42 -2.08 -6.67
CA LEU A 50 -0.80 -3.48 -6.47
C LEU A 50 -2.31 -3.64 -6.25
N TYR A 51 -2.94 -2.75 -5.49
CA TYR A 51 -4.37 -2.80 -5.21
C TYR A 51 -5.22 -2.66 -6.49
N GLU A 52 -4.80 -1.82 -7.43
CA GLU A 52 -5.51 -1.59 -8.69
C GLU A 52 -5.50 -2.83 -9.60
N THR A 53 -4.44 -3.63 -9.54
CA THR A 53 -4.34 -4.91 -10.27
C THR A 53 -5.22 -6.03 -9.70
N LEU A 54 -5.75 -5.88 -8.48
CA LEU A 54 -6.63 -6.88 -7.86
C LEU A 54 -8.04 -6.83 -8.45
N THR A 55 -8.61 -8.01 -8.63
CA THR A 55 -10.05 -8.16 -8.92
C THR A 55 -10.90 -7.77 -7.70
N GLU A 56 -12.19 -7.52 -7.89
CA GLU A 56 -13.10 -7.15 -6.81
C GLU A 56 -13.19 -8.24 -5.72
N ALA A 57 -13.29 -9.51 -6.13
CA ALA A 57 -13.28 -10.65 -5.22
C ALA A 57 -11.98 -10.79 -4.42
N GLU A 58 -10.83 -10.34 -4.96
CA GLU A 58 -9.57 -10.33 -4.22
C GLU A 58 -9.44 -9.11 -3.31
N LYS A 59 -9.97 -7.95 -3.71
CA LYS A 59 -10.07 -6.77 -2.86
C LYS A 59 -10.90 -7.07 -1.61
N ASP A 60 -11.95 -7.87 -1.72
CA ASP A 60 -12.76 -8.30 -0.56
C ASP A 60 -12.00 -9.12 0.48
N LYS A 61 -10.95 -9.82 0.06
CA LYS A 61 -10.06 -10.56 0.97
C LYS A 61 -9.10 -9.64 1.73
N ILE A 62 -8.98 -8.37 1.35
CA ILE A 62 -8.20 -7.39 2.10
C ILE A 62 -9.03 -6.92 3.31
N PRO A 63 -8.45 -6.92 4.53
CA PRO A 63 -9.12 -6.38 5.71
C PRO A 63 -9.65 -4.97 5.45
N GLN A 64 -10.94 -4.74 5.76
CA GLN A 64 -11.63 -3.48 5.46
C GLN A 64 -10.90 -2.26 6.01
N VAL A 65 -10.31 -2.35 7.21
CA VAL A 65 -9.51 -1.28 7.82
C VAL A 65 -8.32 -0.85 6.95
N LEU A 66 -7.69 -1.78 6.23
CA LEU A 66 -6.58 -1.48 5.32
C LEU A 66 -7.09 -0.86 4.02
N ARG A 67 -8.21 -1.35 3.47
CA ARG A 67 -8.86 -0.77 2.29
C ARG A 67 -9.29 0.67 2.53
N VAL A 68 -9.99 0.91 3.65
CA VAL A 68 -10.48 2.24 4.01
C VAL A 68 -9.34 3.21 4.25
N TRP A 69 -8.28 2.76 4.93
CA TRP A 69 -7.09 3.59 5.12
C TRP A 69 -6.44 3.95 3.78
N LEU A 70 -6.22 2.96 2.90
CA LEU A 70 -5.57 3.17 1.60
C LEU A 70 -6.39 4.12 0.71
N ARG A 71 -7.69 3.88 0.55
CA ARG A 71 -8.52 4.62 -0.42
C ARG A 71 -9.03 5.97 0.08
N TYR A 72 -9.26 6.13 1.38
CA TYR A 72 -9.88 7.36 1.90
C TYR A 72 -8.93 8.14 2.80
N ARG A 73 -8.37 7.49 3.84
CA ARG A 73 -7.54 8.21 4.80
C ARG A 73 -6.26 8.71 4.14
N SER A 74 -5.55 7.84 3.43
CA SER A 74 -4.27 8.19 2.81
C SER A 74 -4.44 9.23 1.69
N GLU A 75 -5.54 9.17 0.94
CA GLU A 75 -5.90 10.16 -0.08
C GLU A 75 -6.00 11.57 0.51
N LYS A 76 -6.70 11.71 1.64
CA LYS A 76 -6.82 13.00 2.33
C LYS A 76 -5.47 13.64 2.66
N TYR A 77 -4.42 12.85 2.88
CA TYR A 77 -3.08 13.34 3.28
C TYR A 77 -2.06 13.39 2.14
N PHE A 78 -2.22 12.57 1.11
CA PHE A 78 -1.22 12.33 0.07
C PHE A 78 -1.77 12.39 -1.36
N GLY A 79 -3.05 12.71 -1.56
CA GLY A 79 -3.66 12.89 -2.87
C GLY A 79 -3.15 14.12 -3.59
N ASP A 80 -3.33 14.13 -4.91
CA ASP A 80 -2.81 15.17 -5.83
C ASP A 80 -3.43 16.55 -5.59
N ASP A 81 -4.64 16.61 -5.00
CA ASP A 81 -5.31 17.87 -4.61
C ASP A 81 -4.57 18.64 -3.50
N ARG A 82 -3.53 18.06 -2.88
CA ARG A 82 -2.65 18.82 -2.00
C ARG A 82 -1.57 19.50 -2.82
N THR A 83 -1.88 20.71 -3.28
CA THR A 83 -0.86 21.68 -3.69
C THR A 83 0.21 21.72 -2.60
N PRO A 84 1.50 21.47 -2.92
CA PRO A 84 2.57 21.68 -1.96
C PRO A 84 2.48 23.12 -1.43
N PRO A 85 2.63 23.37 -0.12
CA PRO A 85 2.87 24.72 0.37
C PRO A 85 4.27 25.14 -0.10
N GLY A 86 4.35 25.64 -1.34
CA GLY A 86 5.57 26.16 -1.97
C GLY A 86 5.77 25.66 -3.40
N GLY A 87 5.28 26.45 -4.38
CA GLY A 87 5.81 26.49 -5.76
C GLY A 87 5.25 25.48 -6.74
#